data_AF-A0A7M5XE97-F1
#
_entry.id   AF-A0A7M5XE97-F1
#
_cell.length_a   1.000
_cell.length_b   1.000
_cell.length_c   1.000
_cell.angle_alpha   90.00
_cell.angle_beta   90.00
_cell.angle_gamma   90.00
#
_symmetry.space_group_name_H-M   'P 1'
#
loop_
_entity.id
_entity.type
_entity.pdbx_description
1 polymer ?
#
loop_
_entity_poly.entity_id
_entity_poly.type
_entity_poly.pdbx_seq_one_letter_code
_entity_poly.pdbx_strand_id
1 'polypeptide(L)'
;GRTRDEQAKALNLLMLPTGTKYAPDAVLKSTRCNCKASQCKTNACSCAKAKMGCSEFCGCGDEGDTNECKNKWNENQYESDDEDENEDEFEDEDEDNED
;
A
#
# COMPACT_ATOMS: atom_id res chain seq x y z
N GLY A 1 43.80 1.80 0.74
CA GLY A 1 43.07 0.55 0.46
C GLY A 1 41.70 0.68 1.07
N ARG A 2 40.63 0.44 0.32
CA ARG A 2 39.27 0.43 0.87
C ARG A 2 39.16 -0.78 1.80
N THR A 3 39.02 -0.53 3.09
CA THR A 3 38.70 -1.56 4.08
C THR A 3 37.33 -2.11 3.73
N ARG A 4 37.29 -3.39 3.41
CA ARG A 4 36.10 -4.14 3.00
C ARG A 4 35.21 -4.23 4.24
N ASP A 5 34.09 -3.51 4.24
CA ASP A 5 33.09 -3.56 5.30
C ASP A 5 32.68 -5.02 5.53
N GLU A 6 33.24 -5.63 6.58
CA GLU A 6 33.06 -7.03 7.00
C GLU A 6 31.63 -7.29 7.49
N GLN A 7 30.83 -6.23 7.60
CA GLN A 7 29.41 -6.23 7.91
C GLN A 7 28.53 -6.50 6.68
N ALA A 8 29.05 -7.23 5.69
CA ALA A 8 28.24 -7.68 4.56
C ALA A 8 27.14 -8.62 5.05
N LYS A 9 26.01 -8.02 5.43
CA LYS A 9 24.64 -8.53 5.32
C LYS A 9 24.52 -10.02 5.58
N ALA A 10 24.49 -10.41 6.86
CA ALA A 10 23.78 -11.61 7.24
C ALA A 10 22.28 -11.37 7.00
N LEU A 11 21.85 -11.52 5.75
CA LEU A 11 20.43 -11.65 5.43
C LEU A 11 20.00 -13.00 5.99
N ASN A 12 19.41 -12.98 7.19
CA ASN A 12 18.73 -14.16 7.71
C ASN A 12 17.62 -14.53 6.72
N LEU A 13 17.82 -15.59 5.96
CA LEU A 13 16.79 -16.13 5.08
C LEU A 13 15.63 -16.61 5.97
N LEU A 14 14.51 -15.89 5.88
CA LEU A 14 13.25 -16.31 6.48
C LEU A 14 12.74 -17.53 5.71
N MET A 15 12.97 -18.72 6.27
CA MET A 15 12.35 -19.96 5.82
C MET A 15 10.88 -19.94 6.21
N LEU A 16 9.98 -19.87 5.23
CA LEU A 16 8.55 -19.99 5.46
C LEU A 16 8.14 -21.47 5.55
N PRO A 17 7.22 -21.83 6.47
CA PRO A 17 6.65 -23.18 6.52
C PRO A 17 6.02 -23.62 5.20
N THR A 18 6.09 -24.91 4.90
CA THR A 18 5.39 -25.49 3.74
C THR A 18 3.89 -25.30 3.88
N GLY A 19 3.27 -24.63 2.90
CA GLY A 19 1.83 -24.33 2.90
C GLY A 19 1.46 -22.91 3.35
N THR A 20 2.44 -22.07 3.69
CA THR A 20 2.19 -20.63 3.92
C THR A 20 1.63 -19.99 2.64
N LYS A 21 0.41 -19.43 2.73
CA LYS A 21 -0.11 -18.56 1.68
C LYS A 21 0.66 -17.25 1.70
N TYR A 22 1.36 -16.94 0.62
CA TYR A 22 2.16 -15.71 0.48
C TYR A 22 1.34 -14.44 0.70
N ALA A 23 0.08 -14.46 0.26
CA ALA A 23 -0.92 -13.42 0.51
C ALA A 23 -2.34 -13.96 0.28
N PRO A 24 -3.39 -13.30 0.80
CA PRO A 24 -4.76 -13.59 0.41
C PRO A 24 -4.96 -13.41 -1.10
N ASP A 25 -5.69 -14.31 -1.76
CA ASP A 25 -6.06 -14.23 -3.18
C ASP A 25 -6.68 -12.88 -3.56
N ALA A 26 -7.44 -12.28 -2.63
CA ALA A 26 -8.00 -10.96 -2.80
C ALA A 26 -6.91 -9.89 -2.97
N VAL A 27 -5.83 -9.93 -2.17
CA VAL A 27 -4.70 -9.00 -2.28
C VAL A 27 -3.94 -9.21 -3.60
N LEU A 28 -3.76 -10.46 -4.03
CA LEU A 28 -3.11 -10.80 -5.30
C LEU A 28 -3.94 -10.38 -6.53
N LYS A 29 -5.28 -10.36 -6.42
CA LYS A 29 -6.18 -9.92 -7.50
C LYS A 29 -6.37 -8.40 -7.51
N SER A 30 -6.21 -7.74 -6.36
CA SER A 30 -6.28 -6.28 -6.24
C SER A 30 -5.03 -5.55 -6.78
N THR A 31 -3.91 -6.26 -6.93
CA THR A 31 -2.59 -5.64 -7.13
C THR A 31 -2.25 -5.29 -8.57
N ARG A 32 -3.09 -5.67 -9.55
CA ARG A 32 -2.87 -5.33 -10.96
C ARG A 32 -4.13 -4.83 -11.66
N CYS A 33 -4.01 -3.70 -12.35
CA CYS A 33 -4.98 -3.29 -13.36
C CYS A 33 -4.60 -3.87 -14.73
N ASN A 34 -5.59 -4.11 -15.60
CA ASN A 34 -5.38 -4.48 -17.01
C ASN A 34 -5.71 -3.28 -17.93
N CYS A 35 -5.45 -2.08 -17.46
CA CYS A 35 -5.75 -0.83 -18.16
C CYS A 35 -4.64 -0.47 -19.14
N LYS A 36 -4.95 0.26 -20.21
CA LYS A 36 -3.95 0.99 -20.99
C LYS A 36 -3.44 2.19 -20.19
N ALA A 37 -2.21 2.65 -20.46
CA ALA A 37 -1.55 3.76 -19.77
C ALA A 37 -2.45 5.00 -19.54
N SER A 38 -3.23 5.41 -20.55
CA SER A 38 -4.11 6.59 -20.47
C SER A 38 -5.36 6.39 -19.62
N GLN A 39 -5.78 5.15 -19.36
CA GLN A 39 -6.98 4.83 -18.60
C GLN A 39 -6.76 4.94 -17.09
N CYS A 40 -5.50 4.94 -16.64
CA CYS A 40 -5.16 5.10 -15.23
C CYS A 40 -5.26 6.54 -14.71
N LYS A 41 -5.67 7.49 -15.55
CA LYS A 41 -5.96 8.88 -15.14
C LYS A 41 -7.27 9.02 -14.34
N THR A 42 -8.19 8.07 -14.47
CA THR A 42 -9.53 8.14 -13.85
C THR A 42 -9.80 6.92 -12.96
N ASN A 43 -10.92 6.95 -12.23
CA ASN A 43 -11.40 5.85 -11.38
C ASN A 43 -11.81 4.58 -12.16
N ALA A 44 -11.64 4.57 -13.49
CA ALA A 44 -11.78 3.37 -14.31
C ALA A 44 -10.63 2.36 -14.06
N CYS A 45 -9.47 2.83 -13.59
CA CYS A 45 -8.41 1.98 -13.10
C CYS A 45 -8.65 1.61 -11.64
N SER A 46 -8.63 0.30 -11.33
CA SER A 46 -8.79 -0.20 -9.97
C SER A 46 -7.72 0.34 -9.01
N CYS A 47 -6.47 0.53 -9.49
CA CYS A 47 -5.39 1.11 -8.68
C CYS A 47 -5.68 2.59 -8.36
N ALA A 48 -6.10 3.37 -9.36
CA ALA A 48 -6.46 4.77 -9.14
C ALA A 48 -7.65 4.94 -8.21
N LYS A 49 -8.66 4.05 -8.34
CA LYS A 49 -9.84 4.00 -7.47
C LYS A 49 -9.49 3.65 -6.03
N ALA A 50 -8.53 2.74 -5.84
CA ALA A 50 -8.02 2.33 -4.53
C ALA A 50 -6.95 3.29 -3.97
N LYS A 51 -6.73 4.44 -4.62
CA LYS A 51 -5.70 5.43 -4.24
C LYS A 51 -4.29 4.84 -4.12
N MET A 52 -3.97 3.83 -4.93
CA MET A 52 -2.68 3.14 -4.94
C MET A 52 -1.94 3.37 -6.26
N GLY A 53 -0.61 3.46 -6.19
CA GLY A 53 0.25 3.43 -7.36
C GLY A 53 0.10 2.13 -8.15
N CYS A 54 0.21 2.21 -9.47
CA CYS A 54 0.32 1.04 -10.34
C CYS A 54 1.71 0.42 -10.16
N SER A 55 1.75 -0.88 -9.89
CA SER A 55 2.99 -1.66 -9.89
C SER A 55 3.44 -2.00 -11.32
N GLU A 56 4.68 -2.47 -11.47
CA GLU A 56 5.19 -3.05 -12.72
C GLU A 56 4.36 -4.24 -13.25
N PHE A 57 3.53 -4.86 -12.40
CA PHE A 57 2.63 -5.95 -12.77
C PHE A 57 1.31 -5.47 -13.40
N CYS A 58 1.07 -4.17 -13.44
CA CYS A 58 -0.09 -3.59 -14.09
C CYS A 58 0.11 -3.54 -15.60
N GLY A 59 -0.92 -3.93 -16.36
CA GLY A 59 -0.90 -3.85 -17.83
C GLY A 59 -0.75 -2.43 -18.39
N CYS A 60 -0.86 -1.38 -17.54
CA CYS A 60 -0.64 0.01 -17.95
C CYS A 60 0.85 0.38 -18.05
N GLY A 61 1.74 -0.43 -17.47
CA GLY A 61 3.20 -0.27 -17.53
C GLY A 61 3.89 -1.37 -18.33
N ASP A 62 3.13 -2.20 -19.05
CA ASP A 62 3.65 -3.27 -19.90
C ASP A 62 4.49 -2.64 -21.03
N GLU A 63 5.69 -3.19 -21.30
CA GLU A 63 6.72 -2.62 -22.20
C GLU A 63 6.24 -2.40 -23.66
N GLY A 64 5.04 -2.89 -24.01
CA GLY A 64 4.39 -2.68 -25.30
C GLY A 64 3.64 -1.34 -25.46
N ASP A 65 3.32 -0.62 -24.38
CA ASP A 65 2.65 0.68 -24.47
C ASP A 65 3.71 1.80 -24.41
N THR A 66 3.82 2.59 -25.48
CA THR A 66 4.81 3.69 -25.59
C THR A 66 4.52 4.86 -24.63
N ASN A 67 3.46 4.74 -23.83
CA ASN A 67 2.97 5.79 -22.96
C ASN A 67 3.18 5.39 -21.50
N GLU A 68 3.70 6.33 -20.73
CA GLU A 68 3.80 6.20 -19.28
C GLU A 68 2.40 6.08 -18.63
N CYS A 69 2.27 5.18 -17.65
CA CYS A 69 1.02 4.97 -16.93
C CYS A 69 0.61 6.24 -16.19
N LYS A 70 -0.53 6.84 -16.57
CA LYS A 70 -1.00 8.15 -16.07
C LYS A 70 -1.69 8.08 -14.70
N ASN A 71 -1.29 7.12 -13.87
CA ASN A 71 -1.80 7.01 -12.51
C ASN A 71 -1.16 8.10 -11.64
N LYS A 72 -1.96 9.01 -11.10
CA LYS A 72 -1.48 10.09 -10.23
C LYS A 72 -0.83 9.63 -8.93
N TRP A 73 -1.07 8.37 -8.53
CA TRP A 73 -0.50 7.77 -7.32
C TRP A 73 0.83 7.03 -7.57
N ASN A 74 1.38 7.09 -8.79
CA ASN A 74 2.69 6.49 -9.09
C ASN A 74 3.86 7.30 -8.52
N GLU A 75 3.72 8.62 -8.40
CA GLU A 75 4.74 9.51 -7.86
C GLU A 75 4.47 9.74 -6.36
N ASN A 76 5.14 8.94 -5.51
CA ASN A 76 5.42 9.21 -4.09
C ASN A 76 4.21 8.93 -3.14
N GLN A 77 4.11 7.80 -2.42
CA GLN A 77 4.85 7.31 -1.24
C GLN A 77 4.68 8.19 0.02
N TYR A 78 3.88 7.67 0.96
CA TYR A 78 3.71 8.05 2.38
C TYR A 78 3.10 9.44 2.70
N GLU A 79 1.80 9.60 2.51
CA GLU A 79 1.03 10.46 3.43
C GLU A 79 0.46 9.52 4.51
N SER A 80 0.91 9.69 5.76
CA SER A 80 0.29 9.06 6.93
C SER A 80 -1.11 9.62 7.04
N ASP A 81 -2.11 8.77 6.85
CA ASP A 81 -3.52 9.07 7.11
C ASP A 81 -3.70 9.04 8.64
N ASP A 82 -3.15 10.05 9.33
CA ASP A 82 -3.43 10.33 10.74
C ASP A 82 -4.78 11.07 10.81
N GLU A 83 -5.86 10.32 10.58
CA GLU A 83 -7.20 10.70 11.00
C GLU A 83 -7.64 9.65 12.04
N ASP A 84 -7.70 10.05 13.32
CA ASP A 84 -8.83 9.90 14.27
C ASP A 84 -8.35 9.73 15.72
N GLU A 85 -8.31 10.82 16.48
CA GLU A 85 -8.54 10.78 17.93
C GLU A 85 -9.56 11.88 18.25
N ASN A 86 -10.84 11.61 17.95
CA ASN A 86 -11.94 12.26 18.65
C ASN A 86 -11.80 11.93 20.15
N GLU A 87 -11.27 12.88 20.93
CA GLU A 87 -11.44 12.87 22.39
C GLU A 87 -12.92 13.16 22.67
N ASP A 88 -13.72 12.10 22.70
CA ASP A 88 -15.04 12.11 23.32
C ASP A 88 -14.84 12.38 24.82
N GLU A 89 -14.94 13.67 25.22
CA GLU A 89 -15.09 14.06 26.63
C GLU A 89 -16.42 13.49 27.15
N PHE A 90 -16.35 12.33 27.79
CA PHE A 90 -17.45 11.75 28.54
C PHE A 90 -17.78 12.67 29.72
N GLU A 91 -18.98 13.26 29.71
CA GLU A 91 -19.57 13.95 30.85
C GLU A 91 -19.87 12.94 31.95
N ASP A 92 -19.07 12.91 33.01
CA ASP A 92 -19.42 12.22 34.26
C ASP A 92 -20.49 13.05 34.99
N GLU A 93 -21.76 12.71 34.77
CA GLU A 93 -22.86 13.12 35.64
C GLU A 93 -22.75 12.34 36.96
N ASP A 94 -22.13 12.93 37.98
CA ASP A 94 -22.20 12.45 39.36
C ASP A 94 -23.61 12.71 39.93
N GLU A 95 -24.58 11.85 39.59
CA GLU A 95 -25.77 11.61 40.41
C GLU A 95 -25.51 10.41 41.34
N ASP A 96 -25.38 10.67 42.65
CA ASP A 96 -25.95 9.91 43.78
C ASP A 96 -25.26 10.36 45.09
N ASN A 97 -25.87 11.12 46.00
CA ASN A 97 -26.94 10.81 46.97
C ASN A 97 -26.38 10.69 48.42
N GLU A 98 -27.19 11.16 49.37
CA GLU A 98 -27.33 10.77 50.80
C GLU A 98 -27.19 11.85 51.90
N ASP A 99 -28.30 11.92 52.66
CA ASP A 99 -28.69 12.52 53.97
C ASP A 99 -29.13 14.01 54.05
#